data_AF-A0A955A6S3-F1
#
_entry.id   AF-A0A955A6S3-F1
#
_cell.length_a   1.000
_cell.length_b   1.000
_cell.length_c   1.000
_cell.angle_alpha   90.00
_cell.angle_beta   90.00
_cell.angle_gamma   90.00
#
_symmetry.space_group_name_H-M   'P 1'
#
loop_
_entity.id
_entity.type
_entity.pdbx_description
1 polymer ?
#
loop_
_entity_poly.entity_id
_entity_poly.type
_entity_poly.pdbx_seq_one_letter_code
_entity_poly.pdbx_strand_id
1 'polypeptide(L)' 'MSEFDLSFNTRKALGVHLGEPAGHEIVLLLQRMAARIQELERSKVNVTPIAPAGAPNLLESTYEADPL' A
#
# COMPACT_ATOMS: atom_id res chain seq x y z
N MET A 1 9.10 -19.38 6.81
CA MET A 1 9.64 -18.06 7.19
C MET A 1 8.56 -17.05 6.87
N SER A 2 8.13 -16.24 7.84
CA SER A 2 7.23 -15.12 7.53
C SER A 2 8.00 -14.11 6.68
N GLU A 3 7.30 -13.47 5.74
CA GLU A 3 7.87 -12.48 4.80
C GLU A 3 8.66 -11.35 5.49
N PHE A 4 8.34 -11.09 6.76
CA PHE A 4 8.90 -10.00 7.55
C PHE A 4 9.92 -10.46 8.59
N ASP A 5 10.30 -11.74 8.59
CA ASP A 5 11.30 -12.22 9.51
C ASP A 5 12.70 -11.85 9.01
N LEU A 6 13.52 -11.28 9.89
CA LEU A 6 14.91 -11.01 9.53
C LEU A 6 15.67 -12.32 9.32
N SER A 7 16.54 -12.34 8.31
CA SER A 7 17.44 -13.48 8.12
C SER A 7 18.33 -13.68 9.37
N PHE A 8 18.75 -14.91 9.61
CA PHE A 8 19.67 -15.22 10.71
C PHE A 8 20.93 -14.35 10.67
N ASN A 9 21.50 -14.13 9.48
CA ASN A 9 22.69 -13.30 9.30
C ASN A 9 22.42 -11.84 9.66
N THR A 10 21.23 -11.32 9.30
CA THR A 10 20.83 -9.95 9.64
C THR A 10 20.66 -9.80 11.16
N ARG A 11 19.96 -10.74 11.83
CA ARG A 11 19.82 -10.73 13.29
C ARG A 11 21.17 -10.77 14.00
N LYS A 12 22.08 -11.65 13.54
CA LYS A 12 23.44 -11.76 14.08
C LYS A 12 24.26 -10.49 13.88
N ALA A 13 24.21 -9.88 12.69
CA ALA A 13 24.92 -8.64 12.41
C ALA A 13 24.43 -7.49 13.30
N LEU A 14 23.11 -7.37 13.49
CA LEU A 14 22.53 -6.36 14.38
C LEU A 14 22.93 -6.59 15.84
N GLY A 15 22.88 -7.83 16.34
CA GLY A 15 23.31 -8.16 17.69
C GLY A 15 24.80 -7.86 17.95
N VAL A 16 25.67 -8.11 16.96
CA VAL A 16 27.11 -7.83 17.05
C VAL A 16 27.42 -6.32 16.98
N HIS A 17 26.76 -5.58 16.07
CA HIS A 17 27.15 -4.19 15.77
C HIS A 17 26.35 -3.13 16.54
N LEU A 18 25.10 -3.42 16.91
CA LEU A 18 24.22 -2.48 17.62
C LEU A 18 23.90 -2.95 19.04
N GLY A 19 24.21 -4.20 19.37
CA GLY A 19 23.84 -4.85 20.63
C GLY A 19 22.49 -5.55 20.54
N GLU A 20 22.33 -6.60 21.35
CA GLU A 20 21.11 -7.43 21.40
C GLU A 20 19.82 -6.62 21.62
N PRO A 21 19.78 -5.59 22.50
CA PRO A 21 18.58 -4.77 22.69
C PRO A 21 18.18 -4.01 21.43
N ALA A 22 19.14 -3.38 20.74
CA ALA A 22 18.88 -2.60 19.53
C ALA A 22 18.47 -3.51 18.36
N GLY A 23 19.07 -4.70 18.24
CA GLY A 23 18.65 -5.71 17.28
C GLY A 23 17.20 -6.17 17.50
N HIS A 24 16.81 -6.38 18.75
CA HIS A 24 15.44 -6.75 19.12
C HIS A 24 14.43 -5.63 18.80
N GLU A 25 14.75 -4.37 19.13
CA GLU A 25 13.90 -3.22 18.83
C GLU A 25 13.65 -3.03 17.32
N ILE A 26 14.68 -3.21 16.50
CA ILE A 26 14.57 -3.11 15.03
C ILE A 26 13.65 -4.20 14.48
N VAL A 27 13.80 -5.44 14.94
CA VAL A 27 12.91 -6.55 14.55
C VAL A 27 11.45 -6.22 14.90
N LEU A 28 11.22 -5.78 16.13
CA LEU A 28 9.89 -5.37 16.62
C LEU A 28 9.30 -4.24 15.77
N LEU A 29 10.10 -3.23 15.43
CA LEU A 29 9.67 -2.12 14.59
C LEU A 29 9.27 -2.60 13.19
N LEU A 30 10.08 -3.43 12.56
CA LEU A 30 9.80 -3.98 11.22
C LEU A 30 8.52 -4.81 11.22
N GLN A 31 8.30 -5.64 12.23
CA GLN A 31 7.06 -6.43 12.38
C GLN A 31 5.82 -5.53 12.52
N ARG A 32 5.90 -4.45 13.31
CA ARG A 32 4.81 -3.46 13.44
C ARG A 32 4.54 -2.73 12.13
N MET A 33 5.60 -2.35 11.41
CA MET A 33 5.47 -1.69 10.10
C MET A 33 4.83 -2.61 9.08
N ALA A 34 5.23 -3.88 9.03
CA ALA A 34 4.65 -4.88 8.15
C ALA A 34 3.15 -5.08 8.41
N ALA A 35 2.76 -5.23 9.67
CA ALA A 35 1.35 -5.33 10.06
C ALA A 35 0.57 -4.09 9.62
N ARG A 36 1.15 -2.89 9.79
CA ARG A 36 0.52 -1.63 9.37
C ARG A 36 0.38 -1.50 7.85
N ILE A 37 1.36 -1.98 7.09
CA ILE A 37 1.29 -2.03 5.62
C ILE A 37 0.17 -2.96 5.19
N GLN A 38 0.08 -4.17 5.74
CA GLN A 38 -1.00 -5.11 5.41
C GLN A 38 -2.39 -4.55 5.75
N GLU A 39 -2.51 -3.84 6.87
CA GLU A 39 -3.75 -3.13 7.23
C GLU A 39 -4.08 -2.02 6.23
N LEU A 40 -3.08 -1.23 5.82
CA LEU A 40 -3.24 -0.18 4.83
C LEU A 40 -3.66 -0.75 3.46
N GLU A 41 -3.01 -1.82 3.00
CA GLU A 41 -3.36 -2.54 1.78
C GLU A 41 -4.78 -3.08 1.82
N ARG A 42 -5.21 -3.66 2.96
CA ARG A 42 -6.60 -4.10 3.16
C ARG A 42 -7.60 -2.96 3.17
N SER A 43 -7.23 -1.80 3.71
CA SER A 43 -8.10 -0.62 3.78
C SER A 43 -8.19 0.16 2.47
N LYS A 44 -7.26 -0.07 1.54
CA LYS A 44 -7.18 0.65 0.26
C LYS A 44 -8.13 0.06 -0.78
N VAL A 45 -9.42 -0.06 -0.44
CA VAL A 45 -10.50 -0.42 -1.37
C VAL A 45 -11.49 0.73 -1.48
N ASN A 46 -11.56 1.28 -2.70
CA ASN A 46 -12.60 2.12 -3.28
C ASN A 46 -12.96 3.44 -2.58
N VAL A 47 -12.31 4.52 -3.04
CA VAL A 47 -13.11 5.72 -3.32
C VAL A 47 -14.04 5.35 -4.47
N THR A 48 -15.24 4.86 -4.17
CA THR A 48 -16.32 4.83 -5.17
C THR A 48 -16.63 6.29 -5.46
N PRO A 49 -16.41 6.80 -6.68
CA PRO A 49 -16.91 8.11 -7.02
C PRO A 49 -18.43 8.05 -6.87
N ILE A 50 -18.98 8.77 -5.90
CA ILE A 50 -20.42 8.99 -5.81
C ILE A 50 -20.74 9.98 -6.93
N ALA A 51 -20.80 9.49 -8.17
CA ALA A 51 -21.45 10.24 -9.23
C ALA A 51 -22.96 10.24 -8.90
N PRO A 52 -23.61 11.40 -8.77
CA PRO A 52 -25.07 11.44 -8.70
C PRO A 52 -25.62 10.68 -9.92
N ALA A 53 -26.57 9.78 -9.69
CA ALA A 53 -27.21 8.93 -10.72
C ALA A 53 -28.09 9.73 -11.72
N GLY A 54 -27.67 10.94 -12.09
CA GLY A 54 -28.43 11.89 -12.87
C GLY A 54 -27.59 13.00 -13.48
N ALA A 55 -26.31 12.77 -13.79
CA ALA A 55 -25.64 13.61 -14.78
C ALA A 55 -26.04 13.06 -16.17
N PRO A 56 -26.96 13.70 -16.90
CA PRO A 56 -27.10 13.37 -18.32
C PRO A 56 -25.76 13.72 -18.96
N ASN A 57 -25.24 12.83 -19.79
CA ASN A 57 -24.10 13.12 -20.67
C ASN A 57 -24.52 14.26 -21.61
N LEU A 58 -24.38 15.50 -21.15
CA LEU A 58 -24.67 16.75 -21.85
C LEU A 58 -23.42 17.33 -22.53
N LEU A 59 -22.55 16.45 -23.02
CA LEU A 59 -21.51 16.81 -23.99
C LEU A 59 -21.80 15.95 -25.23
N GLU A 60 -22.73 16.41 -26.07
CA GLU A 60 -22.39 17.04 -27.36
C GLU A 60 -22.25 15.95 -28.43
N SER A 61 -23.34 15.37 -28.95
CA SER A 61 -24.14 15.89 -30.08
C SER A 61 -23.46 17.02 -30.88
N THR A 62 -23.31 16.80 -32.19
CA THR A 62 -22.61 17.62 -33.21
C THR A 62 -21.09 17.39 -33.17
N TYR A 63 -20.45 16.69 -34.12
CA TYR A 63 -20.51 16.84 -35.57
C TYR A 63 -20.41 15.47 -36.28
N GLU A 64 -21.53 14.93 -36.77
CA GLU A 64 -21.50 14.20 -38.05
C GLU A 64 -21.74 15.25 -39.13
N ALA A 65 -20.65 15.77 -39.69
CA ALA A 65 -20.70 16.46 -40.97
C ALA A 65 -20.22 15.46 -42.02
N ASP A 66 -21.16 14.71 -42.58
CA ASP A 66 -20.98 13.96 -43.82
C ASP A 66 -21.63 14.79 -44.95
N PRO A 67 -20.87 15.45 -45.82
CA PRO A 67 -21.42 16.11 -47.00
C PRO A 67 -21.28 15.20 -48.24
N LEU A 68 -22.45 14.72 -48.71
CA LEU A 68 -22.86 14.31 -50.07
C LEU A 68 -21.82 13.73 -51.04
#